data_AF-A0A353WRJ6-F1
#
_entry.id   AF-A0A353WRJ6-F1
#
_cell.length_a   1.000
_cell.length_b   1.000
_cell.length_c   1.000
_cell.angle_alpha   90.00
_cell.angle_beta   90.00
_cell.angle_gamma   90.00
#
_symmetry.space_group_name_H-M   'P 1'
#
loop_
_entity.id
_entity.type
_entity.pdbx_description
1 polymer ?
#
loop_
_entity_poly.entity_id
_entity_poly.type
_entity_poly.pdbx_seq_one_letter_code
_entity_poly.pdbx_strand_id
1 'polypeptide(L)' 'MDDKQMMKDDMVTKLAILLIDDSKAPSMTEALDIVINSETYQRVIDDKAALYYQSPRYVYEFLKNELLTGKA' A
#
# COMPACT_ATOMS: atom_id res chain seq x y z
N MET A 1 21.17 -5.13 3.82
CA MET A 1 19.77 -4.67 3.70
C MET A 1 19.03 -5.20 4.92
N ASP A 2 18.14 -4.39 5.50
CA ASP A 2 17.29 -4.83 6.62
C ASP A 2 16.09 -5.60 6.05
N ASP A 3 15.88 -6.84 6.48
CA ASP A 3 14.81 -7.72 5.98
C ASP A 3 13.44 -7.07 6.13
N LYS A 4 13.23 -6.31 7.22
CA LYS A 4 11.98 -5.57 7.44
C LYS A 4 11.74 -4.51 6.38
N GLN A 5 12.79 -3.78 6.00
CA GLN A 5 12.68 -2.76 4.96
C GLN A 5 12.30 -3.40 3.63
N MET A 6 12.89 -4.55 3.29
CA MET A 6 12.53 -5.28 2.07
C MET A 6 11.06 -5.73 2.06
N MET A 7 10.54 -6.19 3.20
CA MET A 7 9.13 -6.58 3.31
C MET A 7 8.19 -5.37 3.17
N LYS A 8 8.56 -4.20 3.71
CA LYS A 8 7.79 -2.96 3.54
C LYS A 8 7.76 -2.52 2.08
N ASP A 9 8.91 -2.52 1.42
CA ASP A 9 9.03 -2.12 0.00
C ASP A 9 8.25 -3.08 -0.91
N ASP A 10 8.30 -4.39 -0.61
CA ASP A 10 7.52 -5.42 -1.30
C ASP A 10 6.01 -5.22 -1.09
N MET A 11 5.57 -4.91 0.13
CA MET A 11 4.17 -4.58 0.41
C MET A 11 3.70 -3.36 -0.39
N VAL A 12 4.46 -2.27 -0.41
CA VAL A 12 4.15 -1.06 -1.18
C VAL A 12 4.00 -1.38 -2.67
N THR A 13 4.94 -2.16 -3.21
CA THR A 13 4.90 -2.59 -4.61
C THR A 13 3.66 -3.41 -4.91
N LYS A 14 3.29 -4.34 -4.02
CA LYS A 14 2.09 -5.17 -4.18
C LYS A 14 0.79 -4.38 -4.08
N LEU A 15 0.73 -3.36 -3.23
CA LEU A 15 -0.41 -2.44 -3.17
C LEU A 15 -0.55 -1.64 -4.48
N ALA A 16 0.56 -1.19 -5.06
CA ALA A 16 0.55 -0.49 -6.35
C ALA A 16 0.07 -1.40 -7.50
N ILE A 17 0.50 -2.67 -7.52
CA ILE A 17 -0.01 -3.66 -8.49
C ILE A 17 -1.52 -3.86 -8.34
N LEU A 18 -2.01 -4.01 -7.10
CA LEU A 18 -3.45 -4.20 -6.84
C LEU A 18 -4.29 -2.98 -7.27
N LEU A 19 -3.77 -1.76 -7.13
CA LEU A 19 -4.44 -0.56 -7.64
C LEU A 19 -4.59 -0.60 -9.17
N ILE A 20 -3.56 -1.03 -9.88
CA ILE A 20 -3.60 -1.13 -11.36
C ILE A 20 -4.56 -2.23 -11.78
N ASP A 21 -4.49 -3.41 -11.13
CA ASP A 21 -5.40 -4.54 -11.41
C ASP A 21 -6.88 -4.16 -11.19
N ASP A 22 -7.16 -3.34 -10.18
CA ASP A 22 -8.50 -2.79 -9.91
C ASP A 22 -8.86 -1.56 -10.76
N SER A 23 -8.04 -1.19 -11.74
CA SER A 23 -8.22 -0.01 -12.61
C SER A 23 -8.36 1.30 -11.82
N LYS A 24 -7.72 1.41 -10.65
CA LYS A 24 -7.67 2.61 -9.81
C LYS A 24 -6.49 3.52 -10.12
N ALA A 25 -5.49 3.01 -10.82
CA ALA A 25 -4.36 3.77 -11.32
C ALA A 25 -4.02 3.33 -12.76
N PRO A 26 -3.75 4.24 -13.69
CA PRO A 26 -3.42 3.91 -15.08
C PRO A 26 -1.95 3.51 -15.27
N SER A 27 -1.07 3.74 -14.28
CA SER A 27 0.35 3.43 -14.37
C SER A 27 0.95 3.08 -13.01
N MET A 28 2.11 2.41 -13.01
CA MET A 28 2.88 2.13 -11.80
C MET A 28 3.30 3.39 -11.05
N THR A 29 3.68 4.45 -11.77
CA THR A 29 4.06 5.73 -11.16
C THR A 29 2.90 6.34 -10.39
N GLU A 30 1.71 6.40 -11.00
CA GLU A 30 0.51 6.92 -10.33
C GLU A 30 0.05 6.01 -9.18
N ALA A 31 0.16 4.69 -9.35
CA ALA A 31 -0.18 3.74 -8.30
C ALA A 31 0.74 3.89 -7.07
N LEU A 32 2.05 4.05 -7.28
CA LEU A 32 3.00 4.30 -6.21
C LEU A 32 2.74 5.65 -5.55
N ASP A 33 2.45 6.71 -6.32
CA ASP A 33 2.11 8.03 -5.78
C ASP A 33 0.88 7.96 -4.86
N ILE A 34 -0.16 7.23 -5.26
CA ILE A 34 -1.33 6.97 -4.40
C ILE A 34 -0.93 6.23 -3.12
N VAL A 35 -0.12 5.16 -3.23
CA VAL A 35 0.27 4.37 -2.07
C VAL A 35 1.10 5.20 -1.10
N ILE A 36 2.17 5.86 -1.54
CA ILE A 36 3.11 6.55 -0.63
C ILE A 36 2.48 7.75 0.09
N ASN A 37 1.44 8.36 -0.49
CA ASN A 37 0.70 9.46 0.13
C ASN A 37 -0.43 8.98 1.07
N SER A 38 -0.71 7.67 1.12
CA SER A 38 -1.83 7.12 1.90
C SER A 38 -1.56 6.97 3.41
N GLU A 39 -2.60 7.06 4.24
CA GLU A 39 -2.60 6.61 5.64
C GLU A 39 -2.22 5.13 5.73
N THR A 40 -2.63 4.32 4.75
CA THR A 40 -2.28 2.90 4.67
C THR A 40 -0.77 2.70 4.61
N TYR A 41 -0.04 3.50 3.82
CA TYR A 41 1.42 3.46 3.78
C TYR A 41 2.05 3.81 5.12
N GLN A 42 1.54 4.84 5.82
CA GLN A 42 2.03 5.18 7.16
C GLN A 42 1.93 3.98 8.12
N ARG A 43 0.87 3.18 8.00
CA ARG A 43 0.72 1.94 8.79
C ARG A 43 1.58 0.78 8.30
N VAL A 44 1.90 0.71 7.00
CA VAL A 44 2.84 -0.30 6.47
C VAL A 44 4.26 -0.05 6.98
N ILE A 45 4.69 1.22 7.02
CA ILE A 45 6.03 1.57 7.50
C ILE A 45 6.14 1.58 9.03
N ASP A 46 5.04 1.67 9.77
CA ASP A 46 5.02 1.55 11.23
C ASP A 46 5.19 0.09 11.68
N ASP A 47 6.35 -0.18 12.31
CA ASP A 47 6.69 -1.48 12.87
C ASP A 47 5.66 -2.00 13.89
N LYS A 48 4.97 -1.10 14.60
CA LYS A 48 3.96 -1.47 15.60
C LYS A 48 2.64 -1.91 14.98
N ALA A 49 2.30 -1.35 13.82
CA ALA A 49 1.09 -1.70 13.08
C ALA A 49 1.23 -3.03 12.33
N ALA A 50 2.46 -3.47 12.09
CA ALA A 50 2.76 -4.85 11.70
C ALA A 50 2.10 -5.30 10.37
N LEU A 51 1.74 -4.34 9.51
CA LEU A 51 1.04 -4.63 8.26
C LEU A 51 1.94 -5.18 7.16
N TYR A 52 3.25 -4.89 7.18
CA TYR A 52 4.20 -5.31 6.14
C TYR A 52 4.39 -6.83 6.01
N TYR A 53 3.99 -7.64 7.01
CA TYR A 53 4.02 -9.10 6.95
C TYR A 53 2.63 -9.75 6.77
N GLN A 54 1.58 -8.94 6.59
CA GLN A 54 0.22 -9.42 6.33
C GLN A 54 0.02 -9.75 4.85
N SER A 55 -1.13 -10.35 4.53
CA SER A 55 -1.55 -10.54 3.14
C SER A 55 -1.74 -9.19 2.43
N PRO A 56 -1.19 -8.97 1.22
CA PRO A 56 -1.35 -7.73 0.48
C PRO A 56 -2.81 -7.36 0.23
N ARG A 57 -3.67 -8.35 -0.04
CA ARG A 57 -5.12 -8.12 -0.25
C ARG A 57 -5.80 -7.61 1.02
N TYR A 58 -5.38 -8.07 2.20
CA TYR A 58 -5.90 -7.57 3.47
C TYR A 58 -5.50 -6.11 3.69
N VAL A 59 -4.23 -5.78 3.46
CA VAL A 59 -3.72 -4.40 3.58
C VAL A 59 -4.41 -3.48 2.57
N TYR A 60 -4.64 -3.97 1.36
CA TYR A 60 -5.27 -3.23 0.28
C TYR A 60 -6.73 -2.83 0.55
N GLU A 61 -7.49 -3.59 1.34
CA GLU A 61 -8.84 -3.16 1.73
C GLU A 61 -8.84 -1.87 2.57
N PHE A 62 -7.79 -1.60 3.35
CA PHE A 62 -7.65 -0.31 4.03
C PHE A 62 -7.44 0.83 3.03
N LEU A 63 -6.56 0.62 2.05
CA LEU A 63 -6.29 1.61 0.99
C LEU A 63 -7.54 1.88 0.15
N LYS A 64 -8.30 0.84 -0.20
CA LYS A 64 -9.59 1.01 -0.90
C LYS A 64 -10.59 1.83 -0.09
N ASN A 65 -10.73 1.52 1.20
CA ASN A 65 -11.63 2.25 2.08
C ASN A 65 -11.19 3.72 2.21
N GLU A 66 -9.90 3.97 2.32
CA GLU A 66 -9.29 5.30 2.35
C GLU A 66 -9.66 6.12 1.11
N LEU A 67 -9.45 5.56 -0.09
CA LEU A 67 -9.81 6.19 -1.37
C LEU A 67 -11.31 6.46 -1.51
N LEU A 68 -12.18 5.58 -1.01
CA LEU A 68 -13.63 5.77 -1.03
C LEU A 68 -14.10 6.89 -0.09
N THR A 69 -13.39 7.11 1.02
CA THR A 69 -13.74 8.14 2.01
C THR A 69 -13.12 9.51 1.71
N GLY A 70 -12.29 9.62 0.66
CA GLY A 70 -11.63 10.86 0.26
C GLY A 70 -10.51 11.31 1.20
N LYS A 71 -9.94 10.37 1.97
CA LYS A 71 -8.80 10.62 2.85
C LYS A 71 -7.50 10.16 2.18
N ALA A 72 -7.14 10.74 1.04
CA ALA A 72 -5.86 10.46 0.37
C ALA A 72 -4.97 11.69 0.42
#